data_AF-A0A838R297-F1
#
_entry.id   AF-A0A838R297-F1
#
_cell.length_a   1.000
_cell.length_b   1.000
_cell.length_c   1.000
_cell.angle_alpha   90.00
_cell.angle_beta   90.00
_cell.angle_gamma   90.00
#
_symmetry.space_group_name_H-M   'P 1'
#
loop_
_entity.id
_entity.type
_entity.pdbx_description
1 polymer ?
#
loop_
_entity_poly.entity_id
_entity_poly.type
_entity_poly.pdbx_seq_one_letter_code
_entity_poly.pdbx_strand_id
1 'polypeptide(L)'
;MATGKQVEVRSPIPNDSDPTETAEWLESFDYVLESKGPERVQELLTALDEAAYRNGVDLPFTATTPYLNTIPADKQPRFPGNRELERRIKSFIRWNAMAMVTRANRDPASPGG
;
A
#
# COMPACT_ATOMS: atom_id res chain seq x y z
N MET A 1 -18.76 -24.49 -26.13
CA MET A 1 -18.12 -24.98 -24.90
C MET A 1 -17.32 -23.83 -24.31
N ALA A 2 -17.87 -23.15 -23.31
CA ALA A 2 -17.20 -22.04 -22.65
C ALA A 2 -16.27 -22.64 -21.59
N THR A 3 -14.97 -22.51 -21.81
CA THR A 3 -13.95 -22.90 -20.83
C THR A 3 -14.07 -21.96 -19.64
N GLY A 4 -14.66 -22.44 -18.54
CA GLY A 4 -14.68 -21.75 -17.26
C GLY A 4 -13.23 -21.52 -16.83
N LYS A 5 -12.85 -20.24 -16.75
CA LYS A 5 -11.54 -19.83 -16.25
C LYS A 5 -11.55 -20.14 -14.76
N GLN A 6 -10.95 -21.26 -14.35
CA GLN A 6 -10.67 -21.51 -12.95
C GLN A 6 -9.74 -20.39 -12.49
N VAL A 7 -10.30 -19.44 -11.74
CA VAL A 7 -9.50 -18.44 -11.03
C VAL A 7 -8.84 -19.25 -9.92
N GLU A 8 -7.55 -19.50 -10.05
CA GLU A 8 -6.75 -20.10 -9.00
C GLU A 8 -6.74 -19.10 -7.84
N VAL A 9 -7.68 -19.26 -6.89
CA VAL A 9 -7.83 -18.35 -5.76
C VAL A 9 -6.66 -18.60 -4.82
N ARG A 10 -5.62 -17.78 -4.97
CA ARG A 10 -4.48 -17.79 -4.06
C ARG A 10 -4.92 -17.15 -2.76
N SER A 11 -5.15 -17.97 -1.73
CA SER A 11 -5.45 -17.47 -0.39
C SER A 11 -4.36 -16.51 0.08
N PRO A 12 -4.73 -15.36 0.68
CA PRO A 12 -3.77 -14.44 1.28
C PRO A 12 -3.15 -15.00 2.58
N ILE A 13 -3.73 -16.05 3.16
CA ILE A 13 -3.25 -16.67 4.41
C ILE A 13 -2.13 -17.66 4.08
N PRO A 14 -0.92 -17.50 4.65
CA PRO A 14 0.15 -18.48 4.48
C PRO A 14 -0.23 -19.83 5.11
N ASN A 15 -0.06 -20.93 4.37
CA ASN A 15 -0.46 -22.29 4.79
C ASN A 15 -1.95 -22.37 5.21
N ASP A 16 -2.82 -21.76 4.42
CA ASP A 16 -4.26 -21.81 4.65
C ASP A 16 -4.78 -23.25 4.67
N SER A 17 -5.49 -23.60 5.75
CA SER A 17 -6.11 -24.91 5.93
C SER A 17 -7.37 -25.10 5.09
N ASP A 18 -8.08 -24.01 4.76
CA ASP A 18 -9.27 -24.03 3.91
C ASP A 18 -9.31 -22.81 2.96
N PRO A 19 -8.59 -22.88 1.82
CA PRO A 19 -8.59 -21.82 0.83
C PRO A 19 -9.96 -21.55 0.19
N THR A 20 -10.86 -22.53 0.18
CA THR A 20 -12.21 -22.38 -0.40
C THR A 20 -13.08 -21.53 0.51
N GLU A 21 -13.10 -21.83 1.81
CA GLU A 21 -13.78 -20.97 2.78
C GLU A 21 -13.22 -19.54 2.71
N THR A 22 -11.90 -19.37 2.73
CA THR A 22 -11.28 -18.04 2.62
C THR A 22 -11.71 -17.30 1.34
N ALA A 23 -11.84 -18.00 0.22
CA ALA A 23 -12.33 -17.42 -1.03
C ALA A 23 -13.78 -16.93 -0.91
N GLU A 24 -14.67 -17.73 -0.31
CA GLU A 24 -16.08 -17.39 -0.12
C GLU A 24 -16.27 -16.17 0.79
N TRP A 25 -15.46 -16.07 1.85
CA TRP A 25 -15.44 -14.89 2.74
C TRP A 25 -14.94 -13.64 2.01
N LEU A 26 -13.90 -13.75 1.18
CA LEU A 26 -13.40 -12.64 0.37
C LEU A 26 -14.42 -12.21 -0.69
N GLU A 27 -15.09 -13.16 -1.35
CA GLU A 27 -16.17 -12.85 -2.28
C GLU A 27 -17.34 -12.15 -1.58
N SER A 28 -17.69 -12.59 -0.37
CA SER A 28 -18.72 -11.93 0.45
C SER A 28 -18.32 -10.51 0.86
N PHE A 29 -17.03 -10.30 1.16
CA PHE A 29 -16.47 -8.98 1.43
C PHE A 29 -16.58 -8.06 0.21
N ASP A 30 -16.14 -8.53 -0.96
CA ASP A 30 -16.18 -7.79 -2.23
C ASP A 30 -17.62 -7.44 -2.59
N TYR A 31 -18.56 -8.39 -2.43
CA TYR A 31 -19.98 -8.15 -2.64
C TYR A 31 -20.51 -7.03 -1.74
N VAL A 32 -20.18 -7.00 -0.45
CA VAL A 32 -20.63 -5.92 0.46
C VAL A 32 -20.00 -4.58 0.08
N LEU A 33 -18.72 -4.59 -0.28
CA LEU A 33 -18.01 -3.39 -0.71
C LEU A 33 -18.64 -2.78 -1.96
N GLU A 34 -18.95 -3.60 -2.97
CA GLU A 34 -19.57 -3.16 -4.23
C GLU A 34 -21.03 -2.75 -4.06
N SER A 35 -21.80 -3.51 -3.26
CA SER A 35 -23.26 -3.29 -3.13
C SER A 35 -23.66 -2.24 -2.09
N LYS A 36 -22.90 -2.10 -1.00
CA LYS A 36 -23.24 -1.24 0.15
C LYS A 36 -22.18 -0.19 0.47
N GLY A 37 -21.01 -0.27 -0.15
CA GLY A 37 -19.96 0.73 -0.02
C GLY A 37 -19.05 0.53 1.21
N PRO A 38 -17.99 1.37 1.31
CA PRO A 38 -16.91 1.19 2.29
C PRO A 38 -17.33 1.44 3.74
N GLU A 39 -18.28 2.35 4.00
CA GLU A 39 -18.77 2.61 5.36
C GLU A 39 -19.39 1.36 5.97
N ARG A 40 -20.20 0.62 5.19
CA ARG A 40 -20.83 -0.61 5.66
C ARG A 40 -19.82 -1.73 5.91
N VAL A 41 -18.75 -1.79 5.10
CA VAL A 41 -17.66 -2.73 5.32
C VAL A 41 -16.95 -2.46 6.64
N GLN A 42 -16.69 -1.18 6.95
CA GLN A 42 -16.08 -0.79 8.24
C GLN A 42 -16.95 -1.23 9.42
N GLU A 43 -18.25 -0.95 9.39
CA GLU A 43 -19.19 -1.40 10.43
C GLU A 43 -19.16 -2.93 10.62
N LEU A 44 -19.17 -3.68 9.51
CA LEU A 44 -19.18 -5.14 9.55
C LEU A 44 -17.87 -5.70 10.15
N LEU A 45 -16.72 -5.19 9.71
CA LEU A 45 -15.43 -5.62 10.23
C LEU A 45 -15.28 -5.29 11.72
N THR A 46 -15.73 -4.11 12.17
CA THR A 46 -15.74 -3.75 13.59
C THR A 46 -16.64 -4.70 14.39
N ALA A 47 -17.82 -5.03 13.88
CA ALA A 47 -18.71 -5.98 14.56
C ALA A 47 -18.12 -7.39 14.66
N LEU A 48 -17.39 -7.84 13.63
CA LEU A 48 -16.68 -9.13 13.63
C LEU A 48 -15.51 -9.13 14.62
N ASP A 49 -14.72 -8.05 14.65
CA ASP A 49 -13.62 -7.85 15.59
C ASP A 49 -14.13 -7.91 17.04
N GLU A 50 -15.18 -7.17 17.37
CA GLU A 50 -15.83 -7.24 18.69
C GLU A 50 -16.36 -8.64 19.02
N ALA A 51 -16.94 -9.34 18.05
CA ALA A 51 -17.41 -10.70 18.25
C ALA A 51 -16.25 -11.67 18.52
N ALA A 52 -15.13 -11.53 17.82
CA ALA A 52 -13.91 -12.30 18.06
C ALA A 52 -13.39 -12.08 19.48
N TYR A 53 -13.25 -10.81 19.89
CA TYR A 53 -12.84 -10.45 21.27
C TYR A 53 -13.78 -11.05 22.33
N ARG A 54 -15.11 -10.96 22.14
CA ARG A 54 -16.08 -11.55 23.07
C ARG A 54 -15.96 -13.07 23.19
N ASN A 55 -15.51 -13.75 22.14
CA ASN A 55 -15.28 -15.19 22.13
C ASN A 55 -13.84 -15.58 22.54
N GLY A 56 -13.04 -14.62 23.03
CA GLY A 56 -11.68 -14.87 23.51
C GLY A 56 -10.64 -15.07 22.40
N VAL A 57 -10.97 -14.69 21.16
CA VAL A 57 -10.01 -14.67 20.05
C VAL A 57 -9.29 -13.32 20.07
N ASP A 58 -7.99 -13.35 20.39
CA ASP A 58 -7.16 -12.14 20.41
C ASP A 58 -6.66 -11.85 18.99
N LEU A 59 -7.08 -10.71 18.43
CA LEU A 59 -6.64 -10.27 17.12
C LEU A 59 -5.44 -9.34 17.29
N PRO A 60 -4.27 -9.64 16.68
CA PRO A 60 -3.09 -8.80 16.84
C PRO A 60 -3.37 -7.41 16.26
N PHE A 61 -3.47 -6.41 17.15
CA PHE A 61 -3.58 -5.02 16.75
C PHE A 61 -2.33 -4.63 15.96
N THR A 62 -2.49 -4.45 14.65
CA THR A 62 -1.40 -3.97 13.80
C THR A 62 -1.48 -2.45 13.76
N ALA A 63 -0.70 -1.77 14.61
CA ALA A 63 -0.58 -0.32 14.62
C ALA A 63 0.04 0.25 13.31
N THR A 64 0.53 -0.64 12.45
CA THR A 64 1.20 -0.29 11.20
C THR A 64 0.20 -0.28 10.06
N THR A 65 0.06 0.87 9.41
CA THR A 65 -0.65 0.98 8.14
C THR A 65 0.02 0.10 7.08
N PRO A 66 -0.74 -0.44 6.10
CA PRO A 66 -0.16 -1.19 5.00
C PRO A 66 1.00 -0.43 4.33
N TYR A 67 1.97 -1.16 3.76
CA TYR A 67 3.10 -0.58 3.03
C TYR A 67 2.66 -0.08 1.64
N LEU A 68 1.76 0.90 1.64
CA LEU A 68 1.10 1.51 0.50
C LEU A 68 1.03 3.03 0.75
N ASN A 69 0.93 3.81 -0.33
CA ASN A 69 0.72 5.25 -0.20
C ASN A 69 -0.64 5.54 0.46
N THR A 70 -0.65 6.40 1.47
CA THR A 70 -1.89 6.82 2.17
C THR A 70 -2.90 7.51 1.23
N ILE A 71 -2.42 8.20 0.19
CA ILE A 71 -3.25 8.85 -0.83
C ILE A 71 -3.26 7.97 -2.08
N PRO A 72 -4.42 7.39 -2.46
CA PRO A 72 -4.54 6.59 -3.66
C PRO A 72 -4.52 7.47 -4.92
N ALA A 73 -4.24 6.87 -6.09
CA ALA A 73 -4.00 7.60 -7.33
C ALA A 73 -5.21 8.40 -7.83
N ASP A 74 -6.43 7.90 -7.58
CA ASP A 74 -7.71 8.54 -7.91
C ASP A 74 -7.99 9.79 -7.05
N LYS A 75 -7.48 9.82 -5.81
CA LYS A 75 -7.58 10.98 -4.91
C LYS A 75 -6.37 11.91 -5.01
N GLN A 76 -5.37 11.57 -5.83
CA GLN A 76 -4.18 12.38 -5.98
C GLN A 76 -4.51 13.66 -6.77
N PRO A 77 -4.27 14.86 -6.22
CA PRO A 77 -4.55 16.10 -6.94
C PRO A 77 -3.59 16.25 -8.13
N ARG A 78 -4.06 16.98 -9.15
CA ARG A 78 -3.22 17.28 -10.31
C ARG A 78 -2.03 18.13 -9.87
N PHE A 79 -0.84 17.77 -10.33
CA PHE A 79 0.37 18.49 -9.99
C PHE A 79 0.31 19.93 -10.53
N PRO A 80 0.60 20.95 -9.72
CA PRO A 80 0.36 22.35 -10.11
C PRO A 80 1.45 22.93 -11.03
N GLY A 81 2.65 22.36 -11.03
CA GLY A 81 3.82 22.89 -11.74
C GLY A 81 4.14 22.21 -13.08
N ASN A 82 5.22 22.68 -13.71
CA ASN A 82 5.78 22.06 -14.91
C ASN A 82 6.85 21.03 -14.52
N ARG A 83 6.48 19.74 -14.60
CA ARG A 83 7.36 18.62 -14.24
C ARG A 83 8.63 18.54 -15.09
N GLU A 84 8.59 18.94 -16.36
CA GLU A 84 9.77 18.90 -17.22
C GLU A 84 10.79 19.95 -16.81
N LEU A 85 10.33 21.18 -16.57
CA LEU A 85 11.18 22.28 -16.09
C LEU A 85 11.80 21.93 -14.73
N GLU A 86 10.97 21.50 -13.78
CA GLU A 86 11.42 21.10 -12.44
C GLU A 86 12.42 19.94 -12.49
N ARG A 87 12.24 18.97 -13.41
CA ARG A 87 13.20 17.88 -13.60
C ARG A 87 14.56 18.40 -14.06
N ARG A 88 14.59 19.37 -15.00
CA ARG A 88 15.85 19.98 -15.47
C ARG A 88 16.54 20.74 -14.34
N ILE A 89 15.79 21.55 -13.59
CA ILE A 89 16.31 22.28 -12.43
C ILE A 89 16.87 21.31 -11.37
N LYS A 90 16.10 20.27 -11.02
CA LYS A 90 16.52 19.22 -10.08
C LYS A 90 17.80 18.52 -10.53
N SER A 91 17.96 18.26 -11.82
CA SER A 91 19.19 17.66 -12.38
C SER A 91 20.40 18.57 -12.23
N PHE A 92 20.26 19.88 -12.53
CA PHE A 92 21.34 20.84 -12.34
C PHE A 92 21.76 20.95 -10.87
N ILE A 93 20.78 21.03 -9.95
CA ILE A 93 21.05 21.08 -8.50
C ILE A 93 21.81 19.84 -8.04
N ARG A 94 21.37 18.64 -8.45
CA ARG A 94 22.06 17.38 -8.11
C ARG A 94 23.48 17.33 -8.65
N TRP A 95 23.68 17.78 -9.89
CA TRP A 95 25.01 17.81 -10.49
C TRP A 95 25.93 18.80 -9.77
N ASN A 96 25.45 20.02 -9.48
CA ASN A 96 26.21 21.03 -8.73
C ASN A 96 26.58 20.52 -7.33
N ALA A 97 25.64 19.87 -6.63
CA ALA A 97 25.90 19.27 -5.32
C ALA A 97 27.02 18.22 -5.40
N MET A 98 26.91 17.27 -6.34
CA MET A 98 27.97 16.27 -6.55
C MET A 98 29.30 16.93 -6.91
N ALA A 99 29.31 17.96 -7.77
CA ALA A 99 30.53 18.65 -8.18
C ALA A 99 31.22 19.36 -7.02
N MET A 100 30.46 20.03 -6.14
CA MET A 100 30.99 20.69 -4.94
C MET A 100 31.61 19.68 -3.97
N VAL A 101 30.88 18.61 -3.65
CA VAL A 101 31.34 17.53 -2.77
C VAL A 101 32.59 16.86 -3.33
N THR A 102 32.55 16.48 -4.61
CA THR A 102 33.70 15.82 -5.28
C THR A 102 34.91 16.73 -5.31
N ARG A 103 34.73 18.04 -5.51
CA ARG A 103 35.82 19.02 -5.47
C ARG A 103 36.40 19.15 -4.06
N ALA A 104 35.57 19.21 -3.02
CA ALA A 104 36.02 19.29 -1.64
C ALA A 104 36.75 18.01 -1.21
N ASN A 105 36.28 16.83 -1.63
CA ASN A 105 36.90 15.54 -1.33
C ASN A 105 38.26 15.32 -2.04
N ARG A 106 38.67 16.20 -2.96
CA ARG A 106 40.03 16.15 -3.53
C ARG A 106 41.09 16.73 -2.59
N ASP A 107 40.69 17.50 -1.58
CA ASP A 107 41.60 17.99 -0.54
C ASP A 107 41.67 16.94 0.60
N PRO A 108 42.85 16.36 0.88
CA PRO A 108 42.99 15.33 1.92
C PRO A 108 42.72 15.84 3.35
N ALA A 109 42.66 17.16 3.56
CA ALA A 109 42.29 17.76 4.85
C ALA A 109 40.79 18.11 4.98
N SER A 110 39.99 17.82 3.95
CA SER A 110 38.56 18.14 3.94
C SER A 110 37.75 17.21 4.86
N PRO A 111 36.72 17.70 5.59
CA PRO A 111 35.95 16.88 6.55
C PRO A 111 35.20 15.69 5.94
N GLY A 112 35.05 15.64 4.62
CA GLY A 112 34.33 14.60 3.89
C GLY A 112 32.80 14.69 4.03
N GLY A 113 32.09 14.44 2.92
CA GLY A 113 30.62 14.41 2.86
C GLY A 113 30.06 14.90 1.54
#